data_AF-A0A365TAJ5-F1
#
_entry.id   AF-A0A365TAJ5-F1
#
_cell.length_a   1.000
_cell.length_b   1.000
_cell.length_c   1.000
_cell.angle_alpha   90.00
_cell.angle_beta   90.00
_cell.angle_gamma   90.00
#
_symmetry.space_group_name_H-M   'P 1'
#
loop_
_entity.id
_entity.type
_entity.pdbx_description
1 polymer ?
#
loop_
_entity_poly.entity_id
_entity_poly.type
_entity_poly.pdbx_seq_one_letter_code
_entity_poly.pdbx_strand_id
1 'polypeptide(L)'
;MSGTRLPRRRFLTVVATTAVAGVASGQAKTFEFAGSVSGWQGRSPEAIADETNPTLHLVAGQKYVVSWENVDGEPHNFAIENQSGEVLKETEVLSQRGGVQTVEFTAKPGMATYFSQVNPETMRGKIVVRQPTTTTTQTTNGTAGTNGTSGTNGTTGTTGTTATETTTTGTGTSVTTDETTATETSGDTTNDGGQPGVGLLAALGSLAGLAYLLRRRGD
;
A
#
# COMPACT_ATOMS: atom_id res chain seq x y z
N MET A 1 20.20 -54.99 17.02
CA MET A 1 20.53 -53.60 16.63
C MET A 1 19.26 -52.78 16.78
N SER A 2 19.09 -52.06 17.90
CA SER A 2 17.84 -51.36 18.22
C SER A 2 17.91 -49.92 17.72
N GLY A 3 16.99 -49.54 16.81
CA GLY A 3 16.97 -48.21 16.21
C GLY A 3 16.27 -47.17 17.09
N THR A 4 17.00 -46.13 17.50
CA THR A 4 16.46 -45.01 18.28
C THR A 4 15.63 -44.09 17.38
N ARG A 5 14.30 -44.11 17.50
CA ARG A 5 13.42 -43.16 16.80
C ARG A 5 13.54 -41.76 17.43
N LEU A 6 13.85 -40.76 16.62
CA LEU A 6 13.91 -39.36 17.06
C LEU A 6 12.50 -38.82 17.43
N PRO A 7 12.35 -38.01 18.50
CA PRO A 7 11.07 -37.50 18.93
C PRO A 7 10.60 -36.34 18.03
N ARG A 8 9.39 -36.49 17.45
CA ARG A 8 8.70 -35.41 16.72
C ARG A 8 8.24 -34.33 17.71
N ARG A 9 9.03 -33.26 17.85
CA ARG A 9 8.66 -32.08 18.66
C ARG A 9 7.52 -31.33 17.96
N ARG A 10 6.28 -31.56 18.41
CA ARG A 10 5.14 -30.73 18.07
C ARG A 10 5.32 -29.38 18.76
N PHE A 11 5.63 -28.34 17.99
CA PHE A 11 5.55 -26.98 18.51
C PHE A 11 4.07 -26.62 18.68
N LEU A 12 3.69 -26.30 19.91
CA LEU A 12 2.33 -25.90 20.26
C LEU A 12 2.29 -24.37 20.25
N THR A 13 1.80 -23.78 19.16
CA THR A 13 1.62 -22.31 19.07
C THR A 13 0.51 -21.88 20.01
N VAL A 14 0.89 -21.41 21.20
CA VAL A 14 -0.04 -20.81 22.16
C VAL A 14 -0.24 -19.34 21.79
N VAL A 15 -1.36 -19.03 21.15
CA VAL A 15 -1.84 -17.65 21.03
C VAL A 15 -2.53 -17.29 22.33
N ALA A 16 -1.84 -16.54 23.20
CA ALA A 16 -2.41 -16.05 24.45
C ALA A 16 -3.30 -14.81 24.18
N THR A 17 -4.62 -15.02 24.04
CA THR A 17 -5.59 -13.92 23.94
C THR A 17 -5.93 -13.36 25.32
N THR A 18 -5.15 -12.39 25.80
CA THR A 18 -5.52 -11.57 26.97
C THR A 18 -6.52 -10.50 26.55
N ALA A 19 -7.81 -10.74 26.82
CA ALA A 19 -8.85 -9.74 26.59
C ALA A 19 -8.80 -8.65 27.68
N VAL A 20 -8.24 -7.48 27.34
CA VAL A 20 -8.35 -6.27 28.16
C VAL A 20 -9.42 -5.36 27.54
N ALA A 21 -10.45 -5.02 28.31
CA ALA A 21 -11.51 -4.13 27.84
C ALA A 21 -11.03 -2.67 27.77
N GLY A 22 -11.49 -1.92 26.75
CA GLY A 22 -11.58 -0.46 26.87
C GLY A 22 -10.52 0.41 26.19
N VAL A 23 -9.76 -0.09 25.21
CA VAL A 23 -9.13 0.78 24.20
C VAL A 23 -9.36 0.20 22.80
N ALA A 24 -9.54 1.06 21.80
CA ALA A 24 -9.64 0.65 20.40
C ALA A 24 -8.25 0.30 19.84
N SER A 25 -7.62 -0.74 20.39
CA SER A 25 -6.46 -1.38 19.79
C SER A 25 -6.91 -2.11 18.53
N GLY A 26 -6.91 -1.39 17.40
CA GLY A 26 -7.11 -1.99 16.09
C GLY A 26 -6.14 -3.15 15.92
N GLN A 27 -6.66 -4.32 15.56
CA GLN A 27 -5.85 -5.51 15.29
C GLN A 27 -4.76 -5.14 14.27
N ALA A 28 -3.51 -5.50 14.56
CA ALA A 28 -2.43 -5.25 13.63
C ALA A 28 -2.69 -5.97 12.30
N LYS A 29 -2.51 -5.27 11.19
CA LYS A 29 -2.68 -5.85 9.85
C LYS A 29 -1.38 -6.54 9.43
N THR A 30 -1.48 -7.78 8.96
CA THR A 30 -0.32 -8.56 8.54
C THR A 30 -0.10 -8.45 7.03
N PHE A 31 1.16 -8.29 6.63
CA PHE A 31 1.67 -8.59 5.29
C PHE A 31 2.56 -9.82 5.37
N GLU A 32 2.49 -10.70 4.38
CA GLU A 32 3.32 -11.91 4.28
C GLU A 32 4.11 -11.90 2.96
N PHE A 33 5.38 -12.32 3.02
CA PHE A 33 6.27 -12.37 1.86
C PHE A 33 7.09 -13.67 1.79
N ALA A 34 7.51 -14.03 0.58
CA ALA A 34 8.67 -14.87 0.36
C ALA A 34 9.86 -13.97 -0.05
N GLY A 35 10.92 -13.97 0.75
CA GLY A 35 12.17 -13.24 0.50
C GLY A 35 13.14 -14.07 -0.33
N SER A 36 13.64 -13.47 -1.41
CA SER A 36 14.64 -14.06 -2.30
C SER A 36 15.52 -12.97 -2.92
N VAL A 37 16.71 -13.29 -3.42
CA VAL A 37 17.59 -12.36 -4.15
C VAL A 37 16.92 -11.71 -5.38
N SER A 38 15.88 -12.33 -5.93
CA SER A 38 15.04 -11.78 -7.01
C SER A 38 14.03 -10.71 -6.55
N GLY A 39 13.81 -10.55 -5.24
CA GLY A 39 12.87 -9.58 -4.67
C GLY A 39 12.01 -10.15 -3.53
N TRP A 40 11.21 -9.28 -2.95
CA TRP A 40 10.15 -9.63 -2.00
C TRP A 40 8.88 -10.02 -2.75
N GLN A 41 8.59 -11.32 -2.84
CA GLN A 41 7.35 -11.81 -3.43
C GLN A 41 6.22 -11.71 -2.40
N GLY A 42 5.19 -10.91 -2.66
CA GLY A 42 4.03 -10.84 -1.77
C GLY A 42 3.22 -12.15 -1.75
N ARG A 43 2.68 -12.47 -0.57
CA ARG A 43 1.88 -13.69 -0.32
C ARG A 43 0.51 -13.40 0.29
N SER A 44 0.43 -12.39 1.16
CA SER A 44 -0.81 -12.00 1.85
C SER A 44 -0.73 -10.53 2.26
N PRO A 45 -1.83 -9.75 2.23
CA PRO A 45 -3.14 -10.11 1.70
C PRO A 45 -3.13 -10.29 0.17
N GLU A 46 -4.25 -10.79 -0.37
CA GLU A 46 -4.49 -10.96 -1.81
C GLU A 46 -4.09 -9.73 -2.65
N ALA A 47 -4.29 -8.52 -2.10
CA ALA A 47 -3.95 -7.25 -2.74
C ALA A 47 -2.44 -6.98 -2.93
N ILE A 48 -1.57 -7.90 -2.52
CA ILE A 48 -0.14 -7.92 -2.85
C ILE A 48 0.35 -9.31 -3.33
N ALA A 49 -0.55 -10.29 -3.47
CA ALA A 49 -0.17 -11.67 -3.75
C ALA A 49 0.46 -11.77 -5.16
N ASP A 50 1.55 -12.52 -5.25
CA ASP A 50 2.32 -12.79 -6.48
C ASP A 50 2.87 -11.52 -7.20
N GLU A 51 2.78 -10.35 -6.58
CA GLU A 51 3.56 -9.15 -6.95
C GLU A 51 4.99 -9.21 -6.39
N THR A 52 5.98 -8.80 -7.18
CA THR A 52 7.38 -8.63 -6.74
C THR A 52 7.60 -7.19 -6.28
N ASN A 53 8.12 -7.02 -5.06
CA ASN A 53 8.31 -5.72 -4.39
C ASN A 53 7.04 -4.83 -4.37
N PRO A 54 5.86 -5.35 -3.98
CA PRO A 54 4.58 -4.64 -4.03
C PRO A 54 4.59 -3.33 -3.22
N THR A 55 3.72 -2.39 -3.59
CA THR A 55 3.58 -1.13 -2.83
C THR A 55 2.72 -1.34 -1.57
N LEU A 56 3.30 -1.07 -0.39
CA LEU A 56 2.57 -1.19 0.87
C LEU A 56 1.75 0.07 1.17
N HIS A 57 0.44 -0.06 1.02
CA HIS A 57 -0.52 1.00 1.35
C HIS A 57 -0.89 0.97 2.84
N LEU A 58 -0.35 1.93 3.59
CA LEU A 58 -0.50 2.02 5.04
C LEU A 58 -1.40 3.19 5.44
N VAL A 59 -1.97 3.13 6.65
CA VAL A 59 -2.70 4.23 7.29
C VAL A 59 -1.92 4.68 8.52
N ALA A 60 -1.61 5.97 8.62
CA ALA A 60 -0.85 6.54 9.72
C ALA A 60 -1.49 6.22 11.09
N GLY A 61 -0.65 5.86 12.06
CA GLY A 61 -1.08 5.47 13.41
C GLY A 61 -1.61 4.04 13.54
N GLN A 62 -1.85 3.31 12.44
CA GLN A 62 -2.20 1.89 12.50
C GLN A 62 -0.98 1.00 12.73
N LYS A 63 -1.19 -0.11 13.44
CA LYS A 63 -0.19 -1.17 13.63
C LYS A 63 -0.18 -2.13 12.45
N TYR A 64 1.02 -2.53 12.05
CA TYR A 64 1.27 -3.51 11.01
C TYR A 64 2.29 -4.54 11.48
N VAL A 65 2.13 -5.77 10.99
CA VAL A 65 3.13 -6.84 11.10
C VAL A 65 3.57 -7.20 9.69
N VAL A 66 4.86 -7.31 9.46
CA VAL A 66 5.41 -8.00 8.29
C VAL A 66 5.93 -9.35 8.78
N SER A 67 5.48 -10.42 8.14
CA SER A 67 6.02 -11.78 8.28
C SER A 67 6.70 -12.16 6.96
N TRP A 68 7.87 -12.78 6.99
CA TRP A 68 8.53 -13.19 5.77
C TRP A 68 9.29 -14.50 5.93
N GLU A 69 9.21 -15.36 4.91
CA GLU A 69 9.97 -16.61 4.80
C GLU A 69 11.17 -16.40 3.88
N ASN A 70 12.35 -16.84 4.30
CA ASN A 70 13.52 -16.93 3.44
C ASN A 70 13.41 -18.19 2.54
N VAL A 71 13.12 -18.04 1.24
CA VAL A 71 12.85 -19.20 0.36
C VAL A 71 14.08 -19.70 -0.43
N ASP A 72 15.14 -18.90 -0.53
CA ASP A 72 16.38 -19.28 -1.24
C ASP A 72 17.54 -19.66 -0.29
N GLY A 73 17.51 -19.21 0.96
CA GLY A 73 18.57 -19.43 1.95
C GLY A 73 19.71 -18.42 1.89
N GLU A 74 19.62 -17.39 1.06
CA GLU A 74 20.61 -16.31 1.03
C GLU A 74 20.39 -15.35 2.22
N PRO A 75 21.40 -14.57 2.65
CA PRO A 75 21.25 -13.66 3.79
C PRO A 75 20.32 -12.49 3.48
N HIS A 76 19.18 -12.41 4.16
CA HIS A 76 18.22 -11.31 4.02
C HIS A 76 17.84 -10.71 5.36
N ASN A 77 17.47 -9.44 5.38
CA ASN A 77 16.75 -8.81 6.50
C ASN A 77 15.63 -7.92 5.97
N PHE A 78 14.64 -7.56 6.78
CA PHE A 78 13.60 -6.62 6.40
C PHE A 78 13.80 -5.28 7.11
N ALA A 79 14.13 -4.23 6.36
CA ALA A 79 14.32 -2.87 6.86
C ALA A 79 13.30 -1.90 6.25
N ILE A 80 13.00 -0.81 6.98
CA ILE A 80 12.15 0.30 6.55
C ILE A 80 12.95 1.59 6.66
N GLU A 81 13.02 2.37 5.58
CA GLU A 81 13.68 3.68 5.55
C GLU A 81 12.70 4.84 5.26
N ASN A 82 13.09 6.04 5.67
CA ASN A 82 12.41 7.28 5.27
C ASN A 82 12.95 7.83 3.93
N GLN A 83 12.38 8.94 3.45
CA GLN A 83 12.79 9.58 2.20
C GLN A 83 14.25 10.10 2.19
N SER A 84 14.88 10.23 3.36
CA SER A 84 16.27 10.65 3.52
C SER A 84 17.26 9.48 3.63
N GLY A 85 16.79 8.22 3.55
CA GLY A 85 17.62 7.02 3.72
C GLY A 85 17.92 6.65 5.18
N GLU A 86 17.24 7.26 6.15
CA GLU A 86 17.36 6.86 7.57
C GLU A 86 16.54 5.59 7.83
N VAL A 87 17.20 4.55 8.34
CA VAL A 87 16.55 3.29 8.72
C VAL A 87 15.76 3.48 10.01
N LEU A 88 14.43 3.33 9.92
CA LEU A 88 13.47 3.54 11.00
C LEU A 88 13.18 2.27 11.80
N LYS A 89 13.35 1.11 11.17
CA LYS A 89 13.08 -0.22 11.75
C LYS A 89 13.74 -1.29 10.89
N GLU A 90 14.27 -2.33 11.52
CA GLU A 90 14.86 -3.49 10.84
C GLU A 90 14.62 -4.80 11.62
N THR A 91 14.84 -5.93 10.94
CA THR A 91 15.09 -7.25 11.55
C THR A 91 16.58 -7.60 11.51
N GLU A 92 16.97 -8.59 12.32
CA GLU A 92 18.26 -9.27 12.19
C GLU A 92 18.37 -9.99 10.83
N VAL A 93 19.60 -10.20 10.34
CA VAL A 93 19.83 -10.99 9.12
C VAL A 93 19.53 -12.46 9.36
N LEU A 94 18.72 -13.06 8.49
CA LEU A 94 18.34 -14.47 8.50
C LEU A 94 18.80 -15.13 7.19
N SER A 95 19.73 -16.08 7.30
CA SER A 95 20.30 -16.86 6.17
C SER A 95 19.87 -18.34 6.19
N GLN A 96 18.75 -18.67 6.85
CA GLN A 96 18.24 -20.04 6.89
C GLN A 96 17.07 -20.19 5.91
N ARG A 97 17.22 -21.04 4.90
CA ARG A 97 16.10 -21.42 4.01
C ARG A 97 14.95 -22.05 4.82
N GLY A 98 13.73 -21.61 4.56
CA GLY A 98 12.52 -21.96 5.32
C GLY A 98 12.45 -21.31 6.71
N GLY A 99 13.41 -20.45 7.06
CA GLY A 99 13.34 -19.62 8.25
C GLY A 99 12.32 -18.51 8.06
N VAL A 100 11.61 -18.16 9.14
CA VAL A 100 10.59 -17.10 9.15
C VAL A 100 10.96 -16.05 10.20
N GLN A 101 10.85 -14.77 9.83
CA GLN A 101 10.98 -13.64 10.75
C GLN A 101 9.76 -12.73 10.68
N THR A 102 9.51 -12.01 11.78
CA THR A 102 8.41 -11.04 11.89
C THR A 102 8.91 -9.69 12.43
N VAL A 103 8.28 -8.61 11.98
CA VAL A 103 8.49 -7.26 12.50
C VAL A 103 7.17 -6.51 12.66
N GLU A 104 6.89 -6.06 13.88
CA GLU A 104 5.79 -5.15 14.17
C GLU A 104 6.26 -3.69 14.12
N PHE A 105 5.46 -2.82 13.51
CA PHE A 105 5.65 -1.37 13.53
C PHE A 105 4.32 -0.62 13.47
N THR A 106 4.31 0.61 13.99
CA THR A 106 3.22 1.57 13.75
C THR A 106 3.58 2.42 12.54
N ALA A 107 2.67 2.52 11.56
CA ALA A 107 2.90 3.33 10.38
C ALA A 107 3.01 4.82 10.74
N LYS A 108 4.13 5.46 10.36
CA LYS A 108 4.39 6.89 10.58
C LYS A 108 4.43 7.63 9.24
N PRO A 109 3.96 8.88 9.17
CA PRO A 109 4.29 9.76 8.04
C PRO A 109 5.81 9.79 7.81
N GLY A 110 6.24 9.77 6.54
CA GLY A 110 7.66 9.76 6.16
C GLY A 110 8.29 8.38 5.92
N MET A 111 7.65 7.28 6.32
CA MET A 111 8.05 5.94 5.85
C MET A 111 7.88 5.86 4.33
N ALA A 112 8.94 5.48 3.61
CA ALA A 112 9.02 5.64 2.16
C ALA A 112 9.29 4.32 1.41
N THR A 113 10.14 3.47 1.97
CA THR A 113 10.66 2.27 1.30
C THR A 113 10.86 1.16 2.31
N TYR A 114 10.65 -0.08 1.89
CA TYR A 114 11.13 -1.27 2.60
C TYR A 114 12.13 -2.02 1.72
N PHE A 115 13.14 -2.63 2.33
CA PHE A 115 14.22 -3.28 1.59
C PHE A 115 15.00 -4.30 2.41
N SER A 116 15.85 -5.10 1.74
CA SER A 116 16.95 -5.83 2.39
C SER A 116 18.24 -5.02 2.32
N GLN A 117 18.92 -4.86 3.45
CA GLN A 117 20.19 -4.12 3.53
C GLN A 117 21.35 -4.90 2.88
N VAL A 118 21.19 -6.22 2.72
CA VAL A 118 22.17 -7.09 2.05
C VAL A 118 22.07 -6.95 0.53
N ASN A 119 20.84 -6.93 -0.02
CA ASN A 119 20.56 -6.89 -1.46
C ASN A 119 19.62 -5.72 -1.83
N PRO A 120 20.03 -4.46 -1.61
CA PRO A 120 19.16 -3.28 -1.69
C PRO A 120 18.74 -2.88 -3.11
N GLU A 121 19.35 -3.47 -4.14
CA GLU A 121 19.05 -3.18 -5.55
C GLU A 121 17.82 -3.95 -6.06
N THR A 122 17.70 -5.23 -5.70
CA THR A 122 16.63 -6.12 -6.17
C THR A 122 15.53 -6.33 -5.13
N MET A 123 15.84 -6.26 -3.84
CA MET A 123 14.90 -6.52 -2.75
C MET A 123 14.42 -5.21 -2.11
N ARG A 124 13.76 -4.35 -2.89
CA ARG A 124 13.33 -3.01 -2.48
C ARG A 124 11.95 -2.69 -3.04
N GLY A 125 11.00 -2.32 -2.18
CA GLY A 125 9.64 -1.95 -2.54
C GLY A 125 9.14 -0.69 -1.83
N LYS A 126 8.07 -0.09 -2.36
CA LYS A 126 7.58 1.24 -1.94
C LYS A 126 6.61 1.16 -0.77
N ILE A 127 6.64 2.17 0.10
CA ILE A 127 5.62 2.43 1.12
C ILE A 127 4.84 3.69 0.77
N VAL A 128 3.51 3.66 0.93
CA VAL A 128 2.64 4.82 0.78
C VAL A 128 1.74 4.94 2.02
N VAL A 129 2.05 5.90 2.89
CA VAL A 129 1.28 6.16 4.11
C VAL A 129 0.20 7.22 3.85
N ARG A 130 -1.06 6.87 4.07
CA ARG A 130 -2.22 7.78 4.00
C ARG A 130 -2.63 8.22 5.41
N GLN A 131 -3.19 9.41 5.55
CA GLN A 131 -3.79 9.84 6.82
C GLN A 131 -5.11 9.08 7.08
N PRO A 132 -5.49 8.82 8.35
CA PRO A 132 -6.80 8.26 8.66
C PRO A 132 -7.91 9.25 8.29
N THR A 133 -8.98 8.75 7.67
CA THR A 133 -10.15 9.58 7.35
C THR A 133 -11.03 9.73 8.59
N THR A 134 -11.06 10.91 9.20
CA THR A 134 -11.98 11.20 10.29
C THR A 134 -13.38 11.48 9.74
N THR A 135 -14.22 10.45 9.66
CA THR A 135 -15.65 10.62 9.35
C THR A 135 -16.35 11.21 10.58
N THR A 136 -16.41 12.54 10.66
CA THR A 136 -17.28 13.23 11.61
C THR A 136 -18.72 13.05 11.16
N THR A 137 -19.41 12.05 11.71
CA THR A 137 -20.87 11.97 11.62
C THR A 137 -21.45 13.18 12.33
N GLN A 138 -21.81 14.21 11.58
CA GLN A 138 -22.61 15.30 12.08
C GLN A 138 -24.01 14.75 12.37
N THR A 139 -24.27 14.45 13.65
CA THR A 139 -25.62 14.12 14.12
C THR A 139 -26.50 15.35 13.99
N THR A 140 -27.10 15.53 12.81
CA THR A 140 -28.15 16.52 12.59
C THR A 140 -29.36 16.08 13.41
N ASN A 141 -29.54 16.68 14.58
CA ASN A 141 -30.68 16.42 15.45
C ASN A 141 -31.93 17.07 14.86
N GLY A 142 -32.46 16.45 13.80
CA GLY A 142 -33.56 16.94 12.98
C GLY A 142 -34.92 16.69 13.62
N THR A 143 -35.26 17.46 14.64
CA THR A 143 -36.66 17.59 15.11
C THR A 143 -37.35 18.67 14.29
N ALA A 144 -38.41 18.32 13.56
CA ALA A 144 -39.17 19.26 12.74
C ALA A 144 -40.36 19.87 13.50
N GLY A 145 -40.60 21.18 13.30
CA GLY A 145 -41.70 21.95 13.89
C GLY A 145 -41.31 22.67 15.20
N THR A 146 -41.67 23.94 15.46
CA THR A 146 -42.66 24.81 14.78
C THR A 146 -42.28 26.29 14.92
N ASN A 147 -42.86 27.12 14.03
CA ASN A 147 -42.67 28.56 13.84
C ASN A 147 -42.80 29.44 15.11
N GLY A 148 -41.98 30.50 15.25
CA GLY A 148 -42.03 31.48 16.34
C GLY A 148 -41.08 32.68 16.15
N THR A 149 -41.62 33.90 16.11
CA THR A 149 -40.95 35.13 15.64
C THR A 149 -40.33 36.00 16.76
N SER A 150 -39.26 36.75 16.42
CA SER A 150 -38.88 38.10 16.92
C SER A 150 -37.66 38.26 17.86
N GLY A 151 -36.82 39.29 17.58
CA GLY A 151 -35.76 39.84 18.44
C GLY A 151 -34.34 39.26 18.18
N THR A 152 -33.45 39.77 17.32
CA THR A 152 -32.91 41.13 17.03
C THR A 152 -31.56 41.42 17.74
N ASN A 153 -30.57 41.83 16.93
CA ASN A 153 -29.22 42.32 17.22
C ASN A 153 -28.14 41.32 17.71
N GLY A 154 -26.86 41.46 17.31
CA GLY A 154 -26.26 42.59 16.57
C GLY A 154 -25.15 42.19 15.59
N THR A 155 -25.10 42.90 14.47
CA THR A 155 -23.99 42.93 13.52
C THR A 155 -22.96 43.97 13.97
N THR A 156 -21.68 43.61 13.98
CA THR A 156 -20.58 44.57 13.84
C THR A 156 -19.63 44.04 12.77
N GLY A 157 -19.31 44.89 11.79
CA GLY A 157 -18.29 44.65 10.78
C GLY A 157 -17.74 45.97 10.25
N THR A 158 -16.95 45.92 9.16
CA THR A 158 -16.41 47.08 8.40
C THR A 158 -15.35 47.91 9.18
N THR A 159 -14.35 48.59 8.61
CA THR A 159 -13.83 48.88 7.23
C THR A 159 -12.30 49.10 7.42
N GLY A 160 -11.33 48.76 6.57
CA GLY A 160 -11.10 49.13 5.17
C GLY A 160 -10.63 50.60 5.00
N THR A 161 -9.38 50.86 4.56
CA THR A 161 -8.96 52.04 3.73
C THR A 161 -7.51 51.91 3.19
N THR A 162 -7.44 52.07 1.86
CA THR A 162 -6.39 52.41 0.88
C THR A 162 -5.00 52.95 1.28
N ALA A 163 -3.95 52.34 0.69
CA ALA A 163 -2.72 52.93 0.11
C ALA A 163 -1.86 51.82 -0.57
N THR A 164 -0.98 51.97 -1.58
CA THR A 164 -0.77 52.95 -2.70
C THR A 164 0.07 52.23 -3.80
N GLU A 165 0.27 52.84 -4.97
CA GLU A 165 0.95 52.32 -6.19
C GLU A 165 2.43 51.93 -6.08
N THR A 166 2.92 51.04 -6.98
CA THR A 166 3.88 51.40 -8.06
C THR A 166 4.10 50.24 -9.08
N THR A 167 3.59 50.47 -10.28
CA THR A 167 4.14 50.19 -11.63
C THR A 167 5.22 49.11 -11.86
N THR A 168 4.96 48.20 -12.82
CA THR A 168 5.85 47.99 -13.99
C THR A 168 5.06 47.49 -15.21
N THR A 169 5.28 48.14 -16.35
CA THR A 169 4.63 47.96 -17.66
C THR A 169 5.38 46.96 -18.54
N GLY A 170 4.70 46.27 -19.47
CA GLY A 170 5.37 45.41 -20.45
C GLY A 170 4.46 44.75 -21.50
N THR A 171 3.73 45.52 -22.31
CA THR A 171 3.00 44.98 -23.48
C THR A 171 3.96 44.65 -24.62
N GLY A 172 3.75 43.55 -25.33
CA GLY A 172 4.68 43.03 -26.33
C GLY A 172 4.59 43.70 -27.72
N THR A 173 5.37 43.19 -28.68
CA THR A 173 5.15 43.35 -30.14
C THR A 173 5.89 42.25 -30.91
N SER A 174 5.31 41.86 -32.05
CA SER A 174 5.79 40.84 -33.01
C SER A 174 6.98 41.33 -33.86
N VAL A 175 7.77 40.41 -34.45
CA VAL A 175 8.00 40.32 -35.92
C VAL A 175 8.98 39.17 -36.29
N THR A 176 8.71 38.57 -37.44
CA THR A 176 9.35 37.44 -38.15
C THR A 176 10.79 37.67 -38.62
N THR A 177 11.55 36.59 -38.92
CA THR A 177 12.05 36.22 -40.29
C THR A 177 12.71 34.83 -40.27
N ASP A 178 12.64 34.12 -41.41
CA ASP A 178 13.23 32.79 -41.75
C ASP A 178 14.76 32.69 -41.53
N GLU A 179 15.43 31.52 -41.50
CA GLU A 179 15.75 30.72 -42.70
C GLU A 179 16.25 29.27 -42.42
N THR A 180 15.59 28.31 -43.09
CA THR A 180 16.09 27.08 -43.76
C THR A 180 17.31 26.29 -43.24
N THR A 181 17.11 24.98 -42.99
CA THR A 181 17.65 23.88 -43.85
C THR A 181 17.02 22.53 -43.49
N ALA A 182 16.58 21.80 -44.51
CA ALA A 182 15.88 20.51 -44.41
C ALA A 182 16.83 19.30 -44.60
N THR A 183 16.35 18.11 -44.22
CA THR A 183 16.47 16.80 -44.93
C THR A 183 15.68 15.79 -44.09
N GLU A 184 14.40 15.50 -44.38
CA GLU A 184 13.90 14.60 -45.44
C GLU A 184 14.46 13.16 -45.38
N THR A 185 13.63 12.21 -44.96
CA THR A 185 13.28 11.02 -45.77
C THR A 185 12.05 10.33 -45.17
N SER A 186 11.05 10.09 -46.02
CA SER A 186 9.73 9.54 -45.71
C SER A 186 9.61 8.03 -45.97
N GLY A 187 8.44 7.48 -45.62
CA GLY A 187 7.97 6.12 -45.93
C GLY A 187 7.06 5.62 -44.80
N ASP A 188 5.82 6.08 -44.61
CA ASP A 188 4.66 6.07 -45.52
C ASP A 188 4.31 4.71 -46.12
N THR A 189 3.22 4.10 -45.64
CA THR A 189 2.02 3.86 -46.47
C THR A 189 0.82 3.38 -45.63
N THR A 190 -0.15 4.29 -45.44
CA THR A 190 -1.61 4.09 -45.57
C THR A 190 -2.27 2.75 -45.21
N ASN A 191 -3.24 2.80 -44.28
CA ASN A 191 -4.70 2.55 -44.49
C ASN A 191 -5.38 2.44 -43.11
N ASP A 192 -6.31 3.31 -42.68
CA ASP A 192 -7.65 3.66 -43.19
C ASP A 192 -8.79 2.80 -42.58
N GLY A 193 -9.96 3.42 -42.33
CA GLY A 193 -11.19 2.76 -41.84
C GLY A 193 -11.37 2.70 -40.33
N GLY A 194 -12.31 3.49 -39.79
CA GLY A 194 -12.72 3.42 -38.38
C GLY A 194 -14.09 2.74 -38.17
N GLN A 195 -14.27 2.10 -37.00
CA GLN A 195 -15.60 1.82 -36.43
C GLN A 195 -15.51 1.56 -34.91
N PRO A 196 -16.37 2.17 -34.07
CA PRO A 196 -16.50 1.80 -32.66
C PRO A 196 -17.47 0.61 -32.49
N GLY A 197 -16.94 -0.53 -32.03
CA GLY A 197 -17.72 -1.76 -31.78
C GLY A 197 -18.15 -1.91 -30.32
N VAL A 198 -19.45 -2.07 -30.08
CA VAL A 198 -20.03 -2.33 -28.74
C VAL A 198 -20.32 -3.82 -28.53
N GLY A 199 -19.79 -4.38 -27.43
CA GLY A 199 -20.33 -5.49 -26.63
C GLY A 199 -20.57 -6.89 -27.26
N LEU A 200 -20.18 -7.95 -26.52
CA LEU A 200 -21.15 -8.92 -25.98
C LEU A 200 -20.54 -9.76 -24.84
N LEU A 201 -21.39 -10.17 -23.89
CA LEU A 201 -21.07 -11.10 -22.80
C LEU A 201 -20.97 -12.56 -23.29
N ALA A 202 -20.07 -13.34 -22.68
CA ALA A 202 -20.28 -14.78 -22.48
C ALA A 202 -19.50 -15.27 -21.25
N ALA A 203 -20.20 -15.54 -20.15
CA ALA A 203 -19.65 -16.20 -18.97
C ALA A 203 -20.33 -17.57 -18.79
N LEU A 204 -19.55 -18.65 -19.00
CA LEU A 204 -19.82 -20.03 -18.58
C LEU A 204 -18.42 -20.65 -18.34
N GLY A 205 -18.13 -21.44 -17.32
CA GLY A 205 -19.02 -22.13 -16.39
C GLY A 205 -18.66 -23.61 -16.34
N SER A 206 -17.68 -23.97 -15.49
CA SER A 206 -17.30 -25.38 -15.28
C SER A 206 -17.12 -25.67 -13.79
N LEU A 207 -18.22 -26.10 -13.17
CA LEU A 207 -18.21 -26.82 -11.89
C LEU A 207 -17.63 -28.24 -12.05
N ALA A 208 -17.38 -28.88 -10.90
CA ALA A 208 -17.16 -30.31 -10.67
C ALA A 208 -15.71 -30.85 -10.80
N GLY A 209 -15.08 -30.99 -9.63
CA GLY A 209 -13.94 -31.87 -9.36
C GLY A 209 -14.13 -32.49 -7.96
N LEU A 210 -14.89 -33.57 -7.90
CA LEU A 210 -15.47 -34.11 -6.65
C LEU A 210 -14.48 -35.02 -5.88
N ALA A 211 -14.53 -34.90 -4.54
CA ALA A 211 -14.19 -35.92 -3.53
C ALA A 211 -12.83 -36.67 -3.57
N TYR A 212 -12.10 -36.58 -2.45
CA TYR A 212 -11.54 -37.77 -1.82
C TYR A 212 -11.77 -37.76 -0.31
N LEU A 213 -12.73 -38.55 0.16
CA LEU A 213 -12.92 -38.84 1.58
C LEU A 213 -12.02 -40.00 2.02
N LEU A 214 -11.52 -39.90 3.25
CA LEU A 214 -11.25 -40.98 4.20
C LEU A 214 -10.52 -42.26 3.70
N ARG A 215 -9.37 -42.53 4.33
CA ARG A 215 -9.20 -43.86 4.97
C ARG A 215 -8.59 -43.74 6.36
N ARG A 216 -9.16 -44.49 7.31
CA ARG A 216 -8.86 -44.44 8.75
C ARG A 216 -8.67 -45.87 9.29
N ARG A 217 -7.50 -46.12 9.91
CA ARG A 217 -7.17 -47.19 10.90
C ARG A 217 -7.16 -48.67 10.46
N GLY A 218 -6.40 -49.45 11.24
CA GLY A 218 -6.26 -50.91 11.24
C GLY A 218 -5.11 -51.37 10.32
N ASP A 219 -4.01 -51.95 10.79
CA ASP A 219 -3.59 -52.31 12.16
C ASP A 219 -2.10 -51.96 12.40
#